data_AF-A0A3B9JXZ6-F1
#
_entry.id   AF-A0A3B9JXZ6-F1
#
_cell.length_a   1.000
_cell.length_b   1.000
_cell.length_c   1.000
_cell.angle_alpha   90.00
_cell.angle_beta   90.00
_cell.angle_gamma   90.00
#
_symmetry.space_group_name_H-M   'P 1'
#
loop_
_entity.id
_entity.type
_entity.pdbx_description
1 polymer ?
#
loop_
_entity_poly.entity_id
_entity_poly.type
_entity_poly.pdbx_seq_one_letter_code
_entity_poly.pdbx_strand_id
1 'polypeptide(L)'
;GYVVAKLVKLEPSRQLLAQHYLEHEGKPFYEPLMEFMLSGEVVAIALEGERVIEGFRSLAGSTEPTLAAPGTIRGDLGRDWGTKVVQNLVHGSDSEESAARELALWFS
;
A
#
# COMPACT_ATOMS: atom_id res chain seq x y z
N GLY A 1 2.24 20.48 5.91
CA GLY A 1 2.04 19.02 5.91
C GLY A 1 1.61 18.60 4.53
N TYR A 2 1.49 17.29 4.28
CA TYR A 2 0.96 16.79 3.01
C TYR A 2 -0.51 17.14 2.83
N VAL A 3 -0.94 17.24 1.58
CA VAL A 3 -2.33 17.53 1.20
C VAL A 3 -2.94 16.27 0.59
N VAL A 4 -4.16 15.94 0.99
CA VAL A 4 -4.96 14.91 0.33
C VAL A 4 -5.62 15.53 -0.89
N ALA A 5 -5.10 15.24 -2.07
CA ALA A 5 -5.62 15.77 -3.33
C ALA A 5 -6.84 14.98 -3.83
N LYS A 6 -6.82 13.65 -3.63
CA LYS A 6 -7.95 12.75 -3.93
C LYS A 6 -8.02 11.65 -2.88
N LEU A 7 -9.23 11.18 -2.59
CA LEU A 7 -9.49 10.05 -1.72
C LEU A 7 -10.71 9.30 -2.22
N VAL A 8 -10.60 7.98 -2.34
CA VAL A 8 -11.72 7.12 -2.72
C VAL A 8 -11.71 5.85 -1.87
N LYS A 9 -12.88 5.43 -1.40
CA LYS A 9 -13.10 4.14 -0.75
C LYS A 9 -13.81 3.24 -1.75
N LEU A 10 -13.27 2.06 -2.02
CA LEU A 10 -13.83 1.09 -2.97
C LEU A 10 -13.44 -0.34 -2.63
N GLU A 11 -14.20 -1.30 -3.17
CA GLU A 11 -13.74 -2.68 -3.29
C GLU A 11 -12.95 -2.82 -4.61
N PRO A 12 -11.64 -3.14 -4.57
CA PRO A 12 -10.84 -3.23 -5.77
C PRO A 12 -11.17 -4.50 -6.56
N SER A 13 -11.18 -4.41 -7.89
CA SER A 13 -11.33 -5.59 -8.74
C SER A 13 -10.02 -6.39 -8.81
N ARG A 14 -10.12 -7.69 -9.10
CA ARG A 14 -8.94 -8.53 -9.32
C ARG A 14 -8.07 -8.00 -10.47
N GLN A 15 -8.70 -7.45 -11.52
CA GLN A 15 -8.00 -6.87 -12.66
C GLN A 15 -7.19 -5.64 -12.26
N LEU A 16 -7.75 -4.74 -11.45
CA LEU A 16 -7.05 -3.57 -10.93
C LEU A 16 -5.83 -3.98 -10.08
N LEU A 17 -6.03 -4.93 -9.16
CA LEU A 17 -4.94 -5.41 -8.30
C LEU A 17 -3.86 -6.16 -9.08
N ALA A 18 -4.22 -6.93 -10.11
CA ALA A 18 -3.26 -7.61 -10.96
C ALA A 18 -2.39 -6.63 -11.76
N GLN A 19 -2.97 -5.52 -12.24
CA GLN A 19 -2.21 -4.45 -12.87
C GLN A 19 -1.30 -3.72 -11.88
N HIS A 20 -1.79 -3.50 -10.65
CA HIS A 20 -1.00 -2.87 -9.59
C HIS A 20 0.19 -3.74 -9.15
N TYR A 21 -0.02 -5.04 -8.95
CA TYR A 21 0.99 -6.00 -8.50
C TYR A 21 1.65 -6.80 -9.63
N LEU A 22 1.65 -6.29 -10.86
CA LEU A 22 2.20 -6.99 -12.03
C LEU A 22 3.66 -7.46 -11.79
N GLU A 23 4.46 -6.65 -11.11
CA GLU A 23 5.86 -6.96 -10.78
C GLU A 23 6.04 -8.12 -9.78
N HIS A 24 4.94 -8.62 -9.23
CA HIS A 24 4.92 -9.73 -8.28
C HIS A 24 4.34 -11.01 -8.87
N GLU A 25 3.85 -10.97 -10.12
CA GLU A 25 3.34 -12.15 -10.81
C GLU A 25 4.39 -13.28 -10.83
N GLY A 26 3.95 -14.50 -10.52
CA GLY A 26 4.82 -15.68 -10.43
C GLY A 26 5.62 -15.82 -9.13
N LYS A 27 5.59 -14.84 -8.22
CA LYS A 27 6.21 -14.98 -6.89
C LYS A 27 5.32 -15.84 -5.98
N PRO A 28 5.90 -16.62 -5.05
CA PRO A 28 5.13 -17.55 -4.20
C PRO A 28 4.10 -16.87 -3.30
N PHE A 29 4.28 -15.58 -3.03
CA PHE A 29 3.37 -14.77 -2.20
C PHE A 29 2.30 -14.02 -3.01
N TYR A 30 2.30 -14.11 -4.35
CA TYR A 30 1.41 -13.32 -5.20
C TYR A 30 -0.07 -13.66 -4.98
N GLU A 31 -0.45 -14.93 -5.06
CA GLU A 31 -1.86 -15.32 -4.85
C GLU A 31 -2.34 -15.02 -3.43
N PRO A 32 -1.60 -15.33 -2.35
CA PRO A 32 -1.96 -14.88 -1.00
C PRO A 32 -2.09 -13.36 -0.86
N LEU A 33 -1.26 -12.56 -1.56
CA LEU A 33 -1.36 -11.10 -1.57
C LEU A 33 -2.65 -10.65 -2.26
N MET A 34 -2.99 -11.25 -3.40
CA MET A 34 -4.23 -10.98 -4.12
C MET A 34 -5.46 -11.35 -3.27
N GLU A 35 -5.45 -12.51 -2.62
CA GLU A 35 -6.51 -12.94 -1.70
C GLU A 35 -6.72 -11.93 -0.56
N PHE A 36 -5.62 -11.45 0.04
CA PHE A 36 -5.70 -10.45 1.10
C PHE A 36 -6.28 -9.13 0.59
N MET A 37 -5.78 -8.61 -0.53
CA MET A 37 -6.21 -7.32 -1.07
C MET A 37 -7.64 -7.34 -1.64
N LEU A 38 -8.17 -8.53 -1.96
CA LEU A 38 -9.56 -8.76 -2.36
C LEU A 38 -10.51 -9.03 -1.18
N SER A 39 -9.99 -9.13 0.05
CA SER A 39 -10.81 -9.53 1.22
C SER A 39 -11.74 -8.43 1.75
N GLY A 40 -11.65 -7.20 1.23
CA GLY A 40 -12.54 -6.11 1.61
C GLY A 40 -12.24 -4.80 0.89
N GLU A 41 -12.92 -3.73 1.35
CA GLU A 41 -12.71 -2.38 0.86
C GLU A 41 -11.33 -1.83 1.21
N VAL A 42 -10.79 -1.00 0.33
CA VAL A 42 -9.57 -0.22 0.56
C VAL A 42 -9.87 1.27 0.42
N VAL A 43 -8.97 2.10 0.95
CA VAL A 43 -8.96 3.54 0.72
C VAL A 43 -7.73 3.89 -0.10
N ALA A 44 -7.93 4.35 -1.34
CA ALA A 44 -6.86 4.90 -2.17
C ALA A 44 -6.77 6.41 -1.93
N ILE A 45 -5.55 6.92 -1.75
CA ILE A 45 -5.29 8.33 -1.44
C ILE A 45 -4.21 8.85 -2.38
N ALA A 46 -4.47 9.98 -3.04
CA ALA A 46 -3.45 10.76 -3.74
C ALA A 46 -2.95 11.87 -2.80
N LEU A 47 -1.67 11.82 -2.44
CA LEU A 47 -1.02 12.78 -1.56
C LEU A 47 -0.09 13.69 -2.35
N GLU A 48 -0.14 14.99 -2.02
CA GLU A 48 0.72 16.02 -2.60
C GLU A 48 1.59 16.68 -1.53
N GLY A 49 2.82 17.01 -1.91
CA GLY A 49 3.73 17.82 -1.11
C GLY A 49 5.20 17.50 -1.38
N GLU A 50 6.07 18.32 -0.79
CA GLU A 50 7.52 18.18 -0.93
C GLU A 50 8.01 16.85 -0.33
N ARG A 51 8.74 16.06 -1.12
CA ARG A 51 9.28 14.74 -0.73
C ARG A 51 8.22 13.78 -0.17
N VAL A 52 6.98 13.86 -0.68
CA VAL A 52 5.84 13.10 -0.12
C VAL A 52 6.03 11.58 -0.16
N ILE A 53 6.69 11.04 -1.18
CA ILE A 53 6.96 9.59 -1.27
C ILE A 53 7.85 9.15 -0.11
N GLU A 54 9.00 9.81 0.06
CA GLU A 54 9.94 9.50 1.14
C GLU A 54 9.29 9.68 2.52
N GLY A 55 8.61 10.80 2.73
CA GLY A 55 8.00 11.07 4.03
C GLY A 55 6.82 10.18 4.34
N PHE A 56 5.99 9.80 3.36
CA PHE A 56 4.95 8.79 3.57
C PHE A 56 5.56 7.44 3.94
N ARG A 57 6.65 7.01 3.28
CA ARG A 57 7.34 5.77 3.63
C ARG A 57 7.93 5.80 5.05
N SER A 58 8.45 6.95 5.47
CA SER A 58 8.90 7.17 6.85
C SER A 58 7.73 7.07 7.84
N LEU A 59 6.58 7.65 7.53
CA LEU A 59 5.35 7.56 8.34
C LEU A 59 4.77 6.13 8.36
N ALA A 60 4.84 5.40 7.24
CA ALA A 60 4.33 4.04 7.14
C ALA A 60 5.15 3.07 8.02
N GLY A 61 6.47 3.23 8.06
CA GLY A 61 7.38 2.35 8.80
C GLY A 61 7.75 1.08 8.03
N SER A 62 8.59 0.23 8.66
CA SER A 62 9.08 -1.02 8.06
C SER A 62 7.95 -1.94 7.61
N THR A 63 8.13 -2.69 6.52
CA THR A 63 7.14 -3.62 5.97
C THR A 63 6.70 -4.65 7.01
N GLU A 64 7.63 -5.14 7.84
CA GLU A 64 7.33 -6.00 8.97
C GLU A 64 6.90 -5.15 10.18
N PRO A 65 5.62 -5.21 10.62
CA PRO A 65 5.11 -4.34 11.67
C PRO A 65 5.86 -4.46 13.00
N THR A 66 6.26 -5.68 13.38
CA THR A 66 7.00 -5.95 14.62
C THR A 66 8.38 -5.29 14.67
N LEU A 67 8.96 -4.97 13.51
CA LEU A 67 10.25 -4.28 13.39
C LEU A 67 10.08 -2.78 13.07
N ALA A 68 8.86 -2.29 12.89
CA ALA A 68 8.59 -0.89 12.61
C ALA A 68 8.76 -0.04 13.87
N ALA A 69 9.28 1.18 13.71
CA ALA A 69 9.50 2.08 14.82
C ALA A 69 8.17 2.53 15.45
N PRO A 70 8.11 2.72 16.79
CA PRO A 70 6.97 3.36 17.45
C PRO A 70 6.67 4.73 16.84
N GLY A 71 5.39 5.08 16.71
CA GLY A 71 4.92 6.31 16.06
C GLY A 71 4.70 6.21 14.55
N THR A 72 5.08 5.09 13.93
CA THR A 72 4.74 4.80 12.52
C THR A 72 3.41 4.07 12.41
N ILE A 73 2.75 4.16 11.26
CA ILE A 73 1.44 3.50 11.04
C ILE A 73 1.56 1.99 11.31
N ARG A 74 2.59 1.33 10.76
CA ARG A 74 2.80 -0.11 10.95
C ARG A 74 3.27 -0.46 12.37
N GLY A 75 4.08 0.40 12.99
CA GLY A 75 4.55 0.17 14.37
C GLY A 75 3.45 0.30 15.41
N ASP A 76 2.53 1.24 15.22
CA ASP A 76 1.48 1.53 16.22
C ASP A 76 0.22 0.68 16.02
N LEU A 77 -0.13 0.37 14.77
CA LEU A 77 -1.41 -0.27 14.45
C LEU A 77 -1.24 -1.67 13.86
N GLY A 78 -0.06 -1.98 13.31
CA GLY A 78 0.22 -3.25 12.67
C GLY A 78 0.62 -4.33 13.68
N ARG A 79 0.53 -5.58 13.25
CA ARG A 79 1.07 -6.75 13.96
C ARG A 79 1.35 -7.86 12.97
N ASP A 80 2.19 -8.80 13.35
CA ASP A 80 2.25 -10.08 12.64
C ASP A 80 0.99 -10.90 12.97
N TRP A 81 0.36 -11.42 11.92
CA TRP A 81 -0.85 -12.24 12.00
C TRP A 81 -0.57 -13.74 11.83
N GLY A 82 0.69 -14.13 11.57
CA GLY A 82 1.07 -15.52 11.32
C GLY A 82 0.48 -16.08 10.02
N THR A 83 0.15 -15.22 9.06
CA THR A 83 -0.40 -15.63 7.76
C THR A 83 0.68 -15.76 6.69
N LYS A 84 0.33 -16.24 5.50
CA LYS A 84 1.27 -16.42 4.39
C LYS A 84 1.82 -15.12 3.81
N VAL A 85 1.17 -13.98 4.10
CA VAL A 85 1.58 -12.65 3.65
C VAL A 85 1.55 -11.67 4.82
N VAL A 86 2.40 -10.66 4.74
CA VAL A 86 2.43 -9.61 5.75
C VAL A 86 1.23 -8.68 5.52
N GLN A 87 0.29 -8.67 6.46
CA GLN A 87 -0.88 -7.78 6.45
C GLN A 87 -0.55 -6.48 7.21
N ASN A 88 0.13 -5.55 6.54
CA ASN A 88 0.77 -4.39 7.16
C ASN A 88 0.03 -3.05 6.95
N LEU A 89 -1.30 -3.10 6.79
CA LEU A 89 -2.24 -1.97 6.80
C LEU A 89 -2.14 -0.96 5.65
N VAL A 90 -0.95 -0.52 5.27
CA VAL A 90 -0.74 0.56 4.31
C VAL A 90 0.24 0.17 3.21
N HIS A 91 -0.06 0.59 1.99
CA HIS A 91 0.84 0.59 0.84
C HIS A 91 1.26 2.03 0.53
N GLY A 92 2.45 2.20 -0.04
CA GLY A 92 2.90 3.49 -0.57
C GLY A 92 3.93 3.27 -1.66
N SER A 93 3.82 4.06 -2.73
CA SER A 93 4.74 4.04 -3.84
C SER A 93 6.19 4.21 -3.37
N ASP A 94 7.14 3.64 -4.12
CA ASP A 94 8.57 3.63 -3.77
C ASP A 94 9.42 4.59 -4.60
N SER A 95 8.86 5.13 -5.68
CA SER A 95 9.52 5.98 -6.66
C SER A 95 8.48 6.87 -7.35
N GLU A 96 8.95 7.89 -8.07
CA GLU A 96 8.06 8.77 -8.84
C GLU A 96 7.39 8.00 -9.98
N GLU A 97 8.10 7.03 -10.57
CA GLU A 97 7.61 6.18 -11.65
C GLU A 97 6.51 5.22 -11.16
N SER A 98 6.68 4.60 -9.99
CA SER A 98 5.62 3.78 -9.40
C SER A 98 4.43 4.64 -8.98
N ALA A 99 4.66 5.81 -8.37
CA ALA A 99 3.60 6.73 -7.99
C ALA A 99 2.75 7.17 -9.19
N ALA A 100 3.38 7.57 -10.30
CA ALA A 100 2.67 7.99 -11.51
C ALA A 100 1.78 6.87 -12.08
N ARG A 101 2.30 5.64 -12.16
CA ARG A 101 1.55 4.46 -12.59
C ARG A 101 0.38 4.14 -11.64
N GLU A 102 0.66 4.08 -10.34
CA GLU A 102 -0.34 3.73 -9.33
C GLU A 102 -1.47 4.76 -9.29
N LEU A 103 -1.15 6.06 -9.32
CA LEU A 103 -2.15 7.12 -9.36
C LEU A 103 -3.03 7.04 -10.62
N ALA A 104 -2.43 6.75 -11.78
CA ALA A 104 -3.18 6.58 -13.02
C ALA A 104 -4.10 5.35 -12.97
N LEU A 105 -3.72 4.27 -12.30
CA LEU A 105 -4.55 3.07 -12.14
C LEU A 105 -5.74 3.32 -11.20
N TRP A 106 -5.47 3.88 -10.01
CA TRP A 106 -6.47 3.98 -8.93
C TRP A 106 -7.43 5.17 -9.05
N PHE A 107 -7.09 6.20 -9.85
CA PHE A 107 -7.89 7.41 -10.03
C PHE A 107 -8.24 7.71 -11.50
N SER A 108 -8.26 6.67 -12.35
CA SER A 108 -8.73 6.75 -13.75
C SER A 108 -10.25 6.91 -13.87
#